data_AF-A0A267MMX3-F1
#
_entry.id   AF-A0A267MMX3-F1
#
_cell.length_a   1.000
_cell.length_b   1.000
_cell.length_c   1.000
_cell.angle_alpha   90.00
_cell.angle_beta   90.00
_cell.angle_gamma   90.00
#
_symmetry.space_group_name_H-M   'P 1'
#
loop_
_entity.id
_entity.type
_entity.pdbx_description
1 polymer ?
#
loop_
_entity_poly.entity_id
_entity_poly.type
_entity_poly.pdbx_seq_one_letter_code
_entity_poly.pdbx_strand_id
1 'polypeptide(L)'
;MENNKKKNKGFTLIEILGVLAILAILVAMVVPKIGGFTNQAKKSVDTVAQNTIQKALTFSLLNDEIKLADDSTEGVITIKKGGSVEVTDLTINGEEDTDGAKATVLLTELLGKDFYPKSDDFDSFKITISENDNIKVELIKKDDTKSTNKEDEKDSKTGESTDS
;
A
#
# COMPACT_ATOMS: atom_id res chain seq x y z
N MET A 1 -54.55 -55.90 -8.07
CA MET A 1 -53.77 -54.64 -8.08
C MET A 1 -52.76 -54.72 -6.96
N GLU A 2 -51.48 -54.92 -7.30
CA GLU A 2 -50.40 -55.06 -6.34
C GLU A 2 -49.83 -53.67 -6.02
N ASN A 3 -50.06 -53.19 -4.78
CA ASN A 3 -49.63 -51.87 -4.36
C ASN A 3 -48.14 -51.89 -3.97
N ASN A 4 -47.28 -51.48 -4.89
CA ASN A 4 -45.85 -51.27 -4.65
C ASN A 4 -45.60 -50.05 -3.74
N LYS A 5 -45.57 -50.26 -2.42
CA LYS A 5 -45.09 -49.25 -1.46
C LYS A 5 -43.58 -49.08 -1.61
N LYS A 6 -43.16 -48.05 -2.35
CA LYS A 6 -41.75 -47.64 -2.44
C LYS A 6 -41.25 -47.26 -1.04
N LYS A 7 -40.31 -48.04 -0.50
CA LYS A 7 -39.62 -47.73 0.75
C LYS A 7 -38.57 -46.66 0.46
N ASN A 8 -38.87 -45.42 0.78
CA ASN A 8 -37.87 -44.36 0.79
C ASN A 8 -36.99 -44.61 2.02
N LYS A 9 -35.80 -45.20 1.82
CA LYS A 9 -34.78 -45.29 2.86
C LYS A 9 -34.25 -43.88 3.12
N GLY A 10 -34.75 -43.22 4.16
CA GLY A 10 -34.17 -41.99 4.67
C GLY A 10 -32.84 -42.27 5.36
N PHE A 11 -31.92 -41.30 5.32
CA PHE A 11 -30.70 -41.31 6.11
C PHE A 11 -31.01 -41.52 7.59
N THR A 12 -30.22 -42.34 8.27
CA THR A 12 -30.35 -42.52 9.71
C THR A 12 -29.68 -41.37 10.46
N LEU A 13 -30.22 -41.02 11.63
CA LEU A 13 -29.65 -39.98 12.51
C LEU A 13 -28.18 -40.26 12.87
N ILE A 14 -27.83 -41.54 13.05
CA ILE A 14 -26.47 -41.94 13.40
C ILE A 14 -25.47 -41.70 12.25
N GLU A 15 -25.89 -41.87 11.00
CA GLU A 15 -25.04 -41.59 9.83
C GLU A 15 -24.71 -40.10 9.73
N ILE A 16 -25.68 -39.22 10.02
CA ILE A 16 -25.45 -37.78 10.03
C ILE A 16 -24.54 -37.37 11.20
N LEU A 17 -24.73 -37.94 12.39
CA LEU A 17 -23.88 -37.66 13.55
C LEU A 17 -22.42 -38.07 13.33
N GLY A 18 -22.19 -39.24 12.73
CA GLY A 18 -20.84 -39.71 12.39
C GLY A 18 -20.13 -38.78 11.39
N VAL A 19 -20.86 -38.31 10.37
CA VAL A 19 -20.32 -37.37 9.38
C VAL A 19 -20.00 -36.02 10.01
N LEU A 20 -20.90 -35.47 10.85
CA LEU A 20 -20.67 -34.20 11.53
C LEU A 20 -19.48 -34.26 12.48
N ALA A 21 -19.25 -35.38 13.15
CA ALA A 21 -18.09 -35.57 14.03
C ALA A 21 -16.77 -35.44 13.26
N ILE A 22 -16.65 -36.08 12.09
CA ILE A 22 -15.45 -36.00 11.26
C ILE A 22 -15.31 -34.60 10.63
N LEU A 23 -16.41 -34.01 10.15
CA LEU A 23 -16.40 -32.65 9.60
C LEU A 23 -15.95 -31.61 10.66
N ALA A 24 -16.38 -31.76 11.91
CA ALA A 24 -15.96 -30.88 13.00
C ALA A 24 -14.44 -30.93 13.23
N ILE A 25 -13.84 -32.12 13.18
CA ILE A 25 -12.38 -32.30 13.31
C ILE A 25 -11.63 -31.65 12.14
N LEU A 26 -12.12 -31.83 10.91
CA LEU A 26 -11.50 -31.22 9.72
C LEU A 26 -11.58 -29.69 9.76
N VAL A 27 -12.75 -29.14 10.08
CA VAL A 27 -12.94 -27.69 10.18
C VAL A 27 -12.03 -27.10 11.27
N ALA A 28 -11.91 -27.75 12.43
CA ALA A 28 -11.04 -27.29 13.51
C ALA A 28 -9.58 -27.13 13.11
N MET A 29 -9.06 -28.00 12.21
CA MET A 29 -7.68 -27.91 11.71
C MET A 29 -7.49 -26.92 10.56
N VAL A 30 -8.52 -26.73 9.73
CA VAL A 30 -8.43 -25.90 8.51
C VAL A 30 -8.56 -24.40 8.81
N VAL A 31 -9.46 -24.02 9.72
CA VAL A 31 -9.73 -22.61 10.05
C VAL A 31 -8.47 -21.80 10.42
N PRO A 32 -7.56 -22.25 11.31
CA PRO A 32 -6.40 -21.44 11.68
C PRO A 32 -5.37 -21.27 10.56
N LYS A 33 -5.36 -22.15 9.54
CA LYS A 33 -4.37 -22.10 8.45
C LYS A 33 -4.64 -20.97 7.46
N ILE A 34 -5.89 -20.56 7.27
CA ILE A 34 -6.26 -19.64 6.16
C ILE A 34 -5.83 -18.18 6.46
N GLY A 35 -5.73 -17.78 7.73
CA GLY A 35 -5.55 -16.37 8.10
C GLY A 35 -4.20 -15.74 7.75
N GLY A 36 -3.09 -16.49 7.85
CA GLY A 36 -1.73 -15.91 7.76
C GLY A 36 -1.14 -15.85 6.35
N PHE A 37 -1.48 -16.79 5.46
CA PHE A 37 -0.84 -16.89 4.15
C PHE A 37 -1.18 -15.72 3.21
N THR A 38 -2.39 -15.16 3.35
CA THR A 38 -2.83 -14.03 2.52
C THR A 38 -1.98 -12.79 2.73
N ASN A 39 -1.64 -12.45 3.98
CA ASN A 39 -0.80 -11.28 4.25
C ASN A 39 0.64 -11.50 3.78
N GLN A 40 1.18 -12.73 3.92
CA GLN A 40 2.51 -13.04 3.40
C GLN A 40 2.58 -12.93 1.87
N ALA A 41 1.52 -13.36 1.17
CA ALA A 41 1.42 -13.17 -0.29
C ALA A 41 1.36 -11.68 -0.66
N LYS A 42 0.55 -10.88 0.05
CA LYS A 42 0.46 -9.43 -0.14
C LYS A 42 1.82 -8.74 0.05
N LYS A 43 2.60 -9.11 1.08
CA LYS A 43 3.97 -8.59 1.26
C LYS A 43 4.87 -8.88 0.07
N SER A 44 4.80 -10.10 -0.45
CA SER A 44 5.58 -10.48 -1.63
C SER A 44 5.19 -9.62 -2.84
N VAL A 45 3.91 -9.33 -3.01
CA VAL A 45 3.42 -8.42 -4.06
C VAL A 45 3.96 -7.01 -3.84
N ASP A 46 3.96 -6.50 -2.61
CA ASP A 46 4.47 -5.17 -2.29
C ASP A 46 5.98 -5.05 -2.54
N THR A 47 6.77 -6.08 -2.27
CA THR A 47 8.21 -6.11 -2.61
C THR A 47 8.43 -6.11 -4.12
N VAL A 48 7.59 -6.81 -4.90
CA VAL A 48 7.65 -6.74 -6.36
C VAL A 48 7.25 -5.35 -6.84
N ALA A 49 6.19 -4.78 -6.27
CA ALA A 49 5.70 -3.45 -6.59
C ALA A 49 6.75 -2.37 -6.33
N GLN A 50 7.48 -2.44 -5.22
CA GLN A 50 8.63 -1.57 -4.91
C GLN A 50 9.67 -1.56 -6.04
N ASN A 51 10.06 -2.75 -6.52
CA ASN A 51 11.02 -2.88 -7.63
C ASN A 51 10.47 -2.33 -8.95
N THR A 52 9.17 -2.50 -9.19
CA THR A 52 8.49 -1.96 -10.38
C THR A 52 8.42 -0.43 -10.33
N ILE A 53 8.08 0.17 -9.18
CA ILE A 53 8.11 1.62 -8.97
C ILE A 53 9.50 2.15 -9.27
N GLN A 54 10.52 1.54 -8.66
CA GLN A 54 11.89 2.00 -8.85
C GLN A 54 12.26 2.04 -10.33
N LYS A 55 11.97 0.95 -11.07
CA LYS A 55 12.27 0.88 -12.51
C LYS A 55 11.49 1.91 -13.34
N ALA A 56 10.19 2.07 -13.06
CA ALA A 56 9.35 3.00 -13.80
C ALA A 56 9.78 4.46 -13.56
N LEU A 57 10.04 4.82 -12.30
CA LEU A 57 10.47 6.17 -11.95
C LEU A 57 11.90 6.45 -12.41
N THR A 58 12.78 5.45 -12.46
CA THR A 58 14.09 5.62 -13.10
C THR A 58 13.93 6.00 -14.57
N PHE A 59 12.98 5.40 -15.29
CA PHE A 59 12.73 5.78 -16.68
C PHE A 59 12.19 7.21 -16.81
N SER A 60 11.25 7.62 -15.95
CA SER A 60 10.73 9.00 -15.96
C SER A 60 11.76 10.05 -15.56
N LEU A 61 12.66 9.73 -14.63
CA LEU A 61 13.79 10.59 -14.28
C LEU A 61 14.74 10.78 -15.47
N LEU A 62 15.06 9.69 -16.20
CA LEU A 62 15.90 9.75 -17.40
C LEU A 62 15.26 10.52 -18.56
N ASN A 63 13.93 10.58 -18.61
CA ASN A 63 13.17 11.32 -19.62
C ASN A 63 12.90 12.76 -19.22
N ASP A 64 13.47 13.25 -18.12
CA ASP A 64 13.23 14.60 -17.58
C ASP A 64 11.78 14.88 -17.16
N GLU A 65 10.95 13.83 -16.99
CA GLU A 65 9.55 13.94 -16.55
C GLU A 65 9.44 14.21 -15.05
N ILE A 66 10.42 13.78 -14.27
CA ILE A 66 10.51 14.01 -12.82
C ILE A 66 11.89 14.59 -12.53
N LYS A 67 11.94 15.70 -11.80
CA LYS A 67 13.20 16.30 -11.35
C LYS A 67 13.05 16.82 -9.93
N LEU A 68 14.19 17.05 -9.27
CA LEU A 68 14.21 17.85 -8.04
C LEU A 68 13.71 19.26 -8.32
N ALA A 69 13.03 19.84 -7.34
CA ALA A 69 12.81 21.27 -7.32
C ALA A 69 14.14 22.01 -7.17
N ASP A 70 14.17 23.27 -7.60
CA ASP A 70 15.37 24.09 -7.51
C ASP A 70 15.85 24.18 -6.04
N ASP A 71 17.17 24.18 -5.84
CA ASP A 71 17.84 24.25 -4.53
C ASP A 71 17.52 23.11 -3.54
N SER A 72 16.92 22.00 -4.00
CA SER A 72 16.59 20.84 -3.17
C SER A 72 17.63 19.73 -3.27
N THR A 73 17.99 19.13 -2.13
CA THR A 73 18.96 18.03 -2.06
C THR A 73 18.34 16.65 -2.27
N GLU A 74 17.06 16.54 -1.93
CA GLU A 74 16.24 15.35 -2.08
C GLU A 74 14.80 15.76 -2.37
N GLY A 75 14.11 14.94 -3.16
CA GLY A 75 12.69 15.06 -3.44
C GLY A 75 11.98 13.76 -3.11
N VAL A 76 10.74 13.85 -2.65
CA VAL A 76 10.00 12.70 -2.11
C VAL A 76 8.65 12.55 -2.77
N ILE A 77 8.31 11.32 -3.17
CA ILE A 77 6.95 10.90 -3.53
C ILE A 77 6.50 9.85 -2.50
N THR A 78 5.36 10.07 -1.85
CA THR A 78 4.76 9.11 -0.92
C THR A 78 3.44 8.62 -1.47
N ILE A 79 3.36 7.31 -1.77
CA ILE A 79 2.13 6.66 -2.21
C ILE A 79 1.51 5.93 -1.03
N LYS A 80 0.45 6.51 -0.46
CA LYS A 80 -0.24 5.96 0.71
C LYS A 80 -1.16 4.80 0.34
N LYS A 81 -1.38 3.92 1.30
CA LYS A 81 -2.41 2.89 1.23
C LYS A 81 -3.77 3.57 1.01
N GLY A 82 -4.47 3.16 -0.04
CA GLY A 82 -5.68 3.83 -0.52
C GLY A 82 -5.47 4.72 -1.74
N GLY A 83 -4.22 4.92 -2.17
CA GLY A 83 -3.88 5.52 -3.46
C GLY A 83 -3.63 7.03 -3.46
N SER A 84 -3.71 7.70 -2.31
CA SER A 84 -3.31 9.10 -2.20
C SER A 84 -1.80 9.25 -2.39
N VAL A 85 -1.40 10.25 -3.17
CA VAL A 85 0.01 10.57 -3.45
C VAL A 85 0.32 11.92 -2.83
N GLU A 86 1.44 12.00 -2.13
CA GLU A 86 2.01 13.25 -1.61
C GLU A 86 3.38 13.45 -2.22
N VAL A 87 3.73 14.70 -2.53
CA VAL A 87 4.97 15.07 -3.18
C VAL A 87 5.62 16.22 -2.43
N THR A 88 6.96 16.22 -2.39
CA THR A 88 7.76 17.27 -1.77
C THR A 88 9.02 17.47 -2.60
N ASP A 89 9.36 18.72 -2.87
CA ASP A 89 10.62 19.13 -3.50
C ASP A 89 10.88 18.48 -4.87
N LEU A 90 9.82 18.30 -5.67
CA LEU A 90 9.88 17.75 -7.02
C LEU A 90 9.10 18.60 -8.02
N THR A 91 9.62 18.64 -9.24
CA THR A 91 8.88 19.09 -10.42
C THR A 91 8.50 17.89 -11.28
N ILE A 92 7.27 17.93 -11.81
CA ILE A 92 6.73 16.91 -12.71
C ILE A 92 6.41 17.61 -14.03
N ASN A 93 7.03 17.15 -15.12
CA ASN A 93 6.97 17.77 -16.44
C ASN A 93 7.30 19.27 -16.42
N GLY A 94 8.26 19.67 -15.58
CA GLY A 94 8.73 21.06 -15.46
C GLY A 94 7.86 21.98 -14.62
N GLU A 95 6.85 21.46 -13.93
CA GLU A 95 6.00 22.25 -13.01
C GLU A 95 6.06 21.65 -11.60
N GLU A 96 6.08 22.50 -10.57
CA GLU A 96 6.00 22.04 -9.17
C GLU A 96 4.71 21.24 -8.93
N ASP A 97 4.84 20.17 -8.14
CA ASP A 97 3.73 19.31 -7.76
C ASP A 97 3.57 19.30 -6.24
N THR A 98 2.91 20.32 -5.70
CA THR A 98 2.75 20.49 -4.24
C THR A 98 1.57 19.72 -3.66
N ASP A 99 0.61 19.32 -4.50
CA ASP A 99 -0.60 18.57 -4.10
C ASP A 99 -0.58 17.10 -4.55
N GLY A 100 0.47 16.67 -5.27
CA GLY A 100 0.64 15.32 -5.77
C GLY A 100 -0.27 14.94 -6.94
N ALA A 101 -1.02 15.90 -7.50
CA ALA A 101 -1.95 15.63 -8.61
C ALA A 101 -1.20 15.21 -9.87
N LYS A 102 -0.06 15.85 -10.18
CA LYS A 102 0.70 15.56 -11.40
C LYS A 102 1.41 14.21 -11.29
N ALA A 103 2.03 13.93 -10.15
CA ALA A 103 2.64 12.63 -9.86
C ALA A 103 1.58 11.52 -9.90
N THR A 104 0.37 11.77 -9.41
CA THR A 104 -0.74 10.78 -9.51
C THR A 104 -1.05 10.42 -10.96
N VAL A 105 -1.14 11.41 -11.86
CA VAL A 105 -1.39 11.19 -13.29
C VAL A 105 -0.25 10.38 -13.91
N LEU A 106 1.00 10.82 -13.70
CA LEU A 106 2.18 10.15 -14.24
C LEU A 106 2.30 8.69 -13.74
N LEU A 107 2.18 8.47 -12.43
CA LEU A 107 2.22 7.15 -11.83
C LEU A 107 1.09 6.25 -12.35
N THR A 108 -0.11 6.80 -12.56
CA THR A 108 -1.24 6.04 -13.11
C THR A 108 -0.99 5.64 -14.57
N GLU A 109 -0.34 6.49 -15.35
CA GLU A 109 0.04 6.18 -16.73
C GLU A 109 1.13 5.09 -16.79
N LEU A 110 2.13 5.18 -15.91
CA LEU A 110 3.27 4.26 -15.88
C LEU A 110 2.93 2.89 -15.29
N LEU A 111 2.17 2.89 -14.19
CA LEU A 111 1.98 1.72 -13.32
C LEU A 111 0.54 1.21 -13.31
N GLY A 112 -0.40 2.01 -13.82
CA GLY A 112 -1.82 1.74 -13.75
C GLY A 112 -2.46 2.17 -12.43
N LYS A 113 -3.78 1.96 -12.35
CA LYS A 113 -4.59 2.24 -11.16
C LYS A 113 -4.31 1.27 -10.03
N ASP A 114 -4.60 1.72 -8.81
CA ASP A 114 -4.47 0.97 -7.56
C ASP A 114 -3.03 0.53 -7.23
N PHE A 115 -2.03 1.29 -7.65
CA PHE A 115 -0.65 1.01 -7.32
C PHE A 115 -0.29 1.56 -5.92
N TYR A 116 -0.68 0.84 -4.86
CA TYR A 116 -0.42 1.19 -3.45
C TYR A 116 -0.21 -0.08 -2.61
N PRO A 117 0.40 -0.01 -1.40
CA PRO A 117 0.70 -1.20 -0.60
C PRO A 117 -0.55 -2.02 -0.29
N LYS A 118 -0.49 -3.33 -0.54
CA LYS A 118 -1.60 -4.27 -0.38
C LYS A 118 -1.54 -5.03 0.94
N SER A 119 -0.35 -5.20 1.50
CA SER A 119 -0.12 -5.78 2.83
C SER A 119 -0.82 -4.95 3.89
N ASP A 120 -1.18 -5.61 4.99
CA ASP A 120 -1.75 -4.94 6.15
C ASP A 120 -0.67 -4.35 7.07
N ASP A 121 0.60 -4.68 6.82
CA ASP A 121 1.74 -4.22 7.62
C ASP A 121 2.38 -2.91 7.11
N PHE A 122 2.07 -2.50 5.88
CA PHE A 122 2.63 -1.31 5.24
C PHE A 122 1.56 -0.26 4.97
N ASP A 123 1.91 1.01 5.15
CA ASP A 123 1.01 2.16 5.05
C ASP A 123 1.36 3.05 3.85
N SER A 124 2.61 3.03 3.37
CA SER A 124 3.00 3.74 2.15
C SER A 124 4.24 3.14 1.46
N PHE A 125 4.38 3.45 0.17
CA PHE A 125 5.67 3.46 -0.50
C PHE A 125 6.25 4.88 -0.38
N LYS A 126 7.45 5.01 0.16
CA LYS A 126 8.22 6.26 0.14
C LYS A 126 9.29 6.15 -0.94
N ILE A 127 9.26 7.05 -1.90
CA ILE A 127 10.25 7.18 -2.95
C ILE A 127 11.06 8.43 -2.63
N THR A 128 12.37 8.28 -2.53
CA THR A 128 13.32 9.40 -2.41
C THR A 128 14.16 9.46 -3.67
N ILE A 129 14.23 10.63 -4.27
CA ILE A 129 15.10 10.98 -5.39
C ILE A 129 16.16 11.91 -4.82
N SER A 130 17.44 11.59 -4.99
CA SER A 130 18.55 12.41 -4.51
C SER A 130 19.16 13.23 -5.65
N GLU A 131 19.92 14.28 -5.34
CA GLU A 131 20.63 15.14 -6.32
C GLU A 131 21.51 14.40 -7.32
N ASN A 132 21.95 13.19 -6.98
CA ASN A 132 22.78 12.33 -7.84
C ASN A 132 21.95 11.34 -8.66
N ASP A 133 20.67 11.64 -8.88
CA ASP A 133 19.68 10.85 -9.61
C ASP A 133 19.47 9.42 -9.07
N ASN A 134 19.89 9.16 -7.82
CA ASN A 134 19.61 7.89 -7.18
C ASN A 134 18.16 7.86 -6.68
N ILE A 135 17.47 6.77 -7.02
CA ILE A 135 16.11 6.50 -6.56
C ILE A 135 16.15 5.41 -5.50
N LYS A 136 15.61 5.72 -4.32
CA LYS A 136 15.39 4.77 -3.23
C LYS A 136 13.89 4.62 -3.02
N VAL A 137 13.40 3.38 -3.06
CA VAL A 137 12.00 3.08 -2.72
C VAL A 137 11.99 2.30 -1.42
N GLU A 138 11.17 2.71 -0.45
CA GLU A 138 11.04 2.07 0.86
C GLU A 138 9.57 1.78 1.18
N LEU A 139 9.33 0.63 1.81
CA LEU A 139 8.03 0.26 2.36
C LEU A 139 7.95 0.75 3.81
N ILE A 140 7.05 1.70 4.08
CA ILE A 140 6.88 2.29 5.40
C ILE A 140 5.78 1.54 6.15
N LYS A 141 6.05 1.14 7.39
CA LYS A 141 5.08 0.44 8.23
C LYS A 141 4.10 1.41 8.88
N LYS A 142 2.92 0.90 9.20
CA LYS A 142 1.83 1.65 9.84
C LYS A 142 2.19 2.31 11.17
N ASP A 143 3.11 1.71 11.93
CA ASP A 143 3.53 2.23 13.23
C ASP A 143 4.61 3.32 13.11
N ASP A 144 5.28 3.42 11.95
CA ASP A 144 6.33 4.42 11.69
C ASP A 144 5.73 5.76 11.22
N THR A 145 4.49 5.78 10.72
CA THR A 145 3.79 7.00 10.24
C THR A 145 3.43 7.99 11.36
N LYS A 146 3.61 7.63 12.65
CA LYS A 146 3.33 8.52 13.80
C LYS A 146 4.52 9.43 14.17
N SER A 147 5.69 9.28 13.54
CA SER A 147 6.92 10.00 13.91
C SER A 147 7.30 11.19 13.03
N THR A 148 6.51 11.57 12.01
CA THR A 148 6.89 12.69 11.11
C THR A 148 6.05 13.96 11.25
N ASN A 149 5.10 14.05 12.19
CA ASN A 149 4.23 15.24 12.38
C ASN A 149 4.38 15.91 13.76
N LYS A 150 5.62 16.17 14.18
CA LYS A 150 6.01 17.14 15.22
C LYS A 150 7.43 17.55 14.85
N GLU A 151 7.69 18.68 14.21
CA GLU A 151 7.64 20.02 14.78
C GLU A 151 7.75 21.00 13.60
N ASP A 152 6.65 21.60 13.15
CA ASP A 152 6.69 22.81 12.31
C ASP A 152 5.31 23.47 12.30
N GLU A 153 4.80 23.86 13.48
CA GLU A 153 3.82 24.95 13.58
C GLU A 153 3.66 25.45 15.03
N LYS A 154 4.43 26.49 15.37
CA LYS A 154 4.12 27.57 16.34
C LYS A 154 5.41 28.37 16.55
N ASP A 155 5.50 29.66 16.31
CA ASP A 155 4.52 30.71 16.12
C ASP A 155 5.21 31.79 15.28
N SER A 156 4.64 32.14 14.13
CA SER A 156 4.75 33.50 13.62
C SER A 156 3.67 34.32 14.30
N LYS A 157 4.06 35.19 15.25
CA LYS A 157 3.37 36.47 15.42
C LYS A 157 4.19 37.48 16.23
N THR A 158 4.58 38.54 15.51
CA THR A 158 4.49 39.96 15.89
C THR A 158 5.15 40.46 17.17
N GLY A 159 6.03 41.46 17.03
CA GLY A 159 6.29 42.40 18.12
C GLY A 159 7.60 43.19 18.01
N GLU A 160 7.58 44.21 17.18
CA GLU A 160 8.40 45.44 17.27
C GLU A 160 8.63 45.92 18.72
N SER A 161 9.88 46.27 19.09
CA SER A 161 10.30 47.53 19.78
C SER A 161 11.76 47.41 20.28
N THR A 162 12.69 48.19 19.71
CA THR A 162 13.36 49.38 20.31
C THR A 162 14.32 49.15 21.49
N ASP A 163 15.59 49.43 21.20
CA ASP A 163 16.51 50.31 21.96
C ASP A 163 16.94 49.95 23.39
N SER A 164 18.22 49.58 23.55
CA SER A 164 19.20 50.15 24.50
C SER A 164 20.55 49.44 24.36
#